data_AF-A0A662VSW6-F1
#
_entry.id   AF-A0A662VSW6-F1
#
_cell.length_a   1.000
_cell.length_b   1.000
_cell.length_c   1.000
_cell.angle_alpha   90.00
_cell.angle_beta   90.00
_cell.angle_gamma   90.00
#
_symmetry.space_group_name_H-M   'P 1'
#
loop_
_entity.id
_entity.type
_entity.pdbx_description
1 polymer ?
#
loop_
_entity_poly.entity_id
_entity_poly.type
_entity_poly.pdbx_seq_one_letter_code
_entity_poly.pdbx_strand_id
1 'polypeptide(L)'
;MLVSLLGKAYAGEFAISEEIAECLLYTNDDECWNSLFVMMHDCEVHRIMIEDIVKSLGFDIENFREYSFKTVNIRRYEAEGEKDVSKLLSEIHRWVEGIRRYYAHLLNFDFSEVAKKVRDEAIIKLKDTLKQLMEMKEKHVKTIKKLLSDKNFE
;
A
#
# COMPACT_ATOMS: atom_id res chain seq x y z
N MET A 1 15.00 0.30 12.98
CA MET A 1 14.91 -0.66 11.85
C MET A 1 13.47 -0.99 11.50
N LEU A 2 12.68 -1.64 12.39
CA LEU A 2 11.28 -1.98 12.12
C LEU A 2 10.39 -0.78 11.72
N VAL A 3 10.45 0.31 12.49
CA VAL A 3 9.68 1.54 12.15
C VAL A 3 10.03 2.06 10.77
N SER A 4 11.29 1.95 10.33
CA SER A 4 11.66 2.33 8.98
C SER A 4 11.09 1.40 7.91
N LEU A 5 10.94 0.11 8.22
CA LEU A 5 10.30 -0.85 7.31
C LEU A 5 8.79 -0.57 7.20
N LEU A 6 8.15 -0.20 8.32
CA LEU A 6 6.76 0.27 8.34
C LEU A 6 6.60 1.59 7.57
N GLY A 7 7.58 2.50 7.65
CA GLY A 7 7.56 3.74 6.88
C GLY A 7 7.65 3.51 5.37
N LYS A 8 8.39 2.49 4.93
CA LYS A 8 8.40 2.05 3.53
C LYS A 8 7.06 1.48 3.09
N ALA A 9 6.40 0.71 3.93
CA ALA A 9 5.04 0.22 3.64
C ALA A 9 4.03 1.38 3.55
N TYR A 10 4.08 2.31 4.50
CA TYR A 10 3.23 3.50 4.54
C TYR A 10 3.36 4.33 3.25
N ALA A 11 4.59 4.59 2.83
CA ALA A 11 4.87 5.27 1.58
C ALA A 11 4.38 4.46 0.36
N GLY A 12 4.53 3.14 0.38
CA GLY A 12 3.99 2.26 -0.65
C GLY A 12 2.47 2.36 -0.85
N GLU A 13 1.70 2.42 0.24
CA GLU A 13 0.25 2.67 0.18
C GLU A 13 -0.07 4.04 -0.41
N PHE A 14 0.71 5.07 -0.07
CA PHE A 14 0.57 6.39 -0.67
C PHE A 14 0.87 6.37 -2.18
N ALA A 15 1.94 5.68 -2.62
CA ALA A 15 2.26 5.53 -4.03
C ALA A 15 1.11 4.90 -4.82
N ILE A 16 0.50 3.84 -4.28
CA ILE A 16 -0.66 3.18 -4.91
C ILE A 16 -1.83 4.16 -5.04
N SER A 17 -2.12 4.92 -3.97
CA SER A 17 -3.20 5.92 -3.95
C SER A 17 -2.99 6.99 -5.04
N GLU A 18 -1.75 7.47 -5.21
CA GLU A 18 -1.41 8.46 -6.24
C GLU A 18 -1.56 7.92 -7.67
N GLU A 19 -1.08 6.68 -7.93
CA GLU A 19 -1.23 6.04 -9.24
C GLU A 19 -2.71 5.76 -9.57
N ILE A 20 -3.51 5.40 -8.55
CA ILE A 20 -4.96 5.27 -8.70
C ILE A 20 -5.59 6.63 -9.04
N ALA A 21 -5.27 7.69 -8.28
CA ALA A 21 -5.80 9.02 -8.51
C ALA A 21 -5.50 9.50 -9.94
N GLU A 22 -4.30 9.25 -10.44
CA GLU A 22 -3.94 9.51 -11.83
C GLU A 22 -4.83 8.70 -12.79
N CYS A 23 -5.01 7.41 -12.57
CA CYS A 23 -5.86 6.55 -13.42
C CYS A 23 -7.32 7.00 -13.49
N LEU A 24 -7.86 7.52 -12.38
CA LEU A 24 -9.23 8.05 -12.31
C LEU A 24 -9.45 9.26 -13.22
N LEU A 25 -8.38 10.00 -13.61
CA LEU A 25 -8.48 11.16 -14.50
C LEU A 25 -8.64 10.78 -15.98
N TYR A 26 -8.30 9.54 -16.36
CA TYR A 26 -8.31 9.09 -17.76
C TYR A 26 -9.37 8.02 -18.05
N THR A 27 -10.02 7.45 -17.02
CA THR A 27 -11.07 6.44 -17.22
C THR A 27 -12.45 7.08 -17.30
N ASN A 28 -13.22 6.71 -18.32
CA ASN A 28 -14.65 7.03 -18.44
C ASN A 28 -15.55 5.83 -18.08
N ASP A 29 -14.96 4.67 -17.79
CA ASP A 29 -15.69 3.47 -17.36
C ASP A 29 -16.03 3.59 -15.86
N ASP A 30 -17.34 3.65 -15.55
CA ASP A 30 -17.86 3.81 -14.19
C ASP A 30 -17.51 2.62 -13.27
N GLU A 31 -17.44 1.39 -13.79
CA GLU A 31 -17.09 0.23 -12.98
C GLU A 31 -15.63 0.28 -12.55
N CYS A 32 -14.74 0.61 -13.48
CA CYS A 32 -13.33 0.88 -13.25
C CYS A 32 -13.15 2.03 -12.26
N TRP A 33 -13.82 3.15 -12.51
CA TRP A 33 -13.73 4.34 -11.65
C TRP A 33 -14.14 4.02 -10.20
N ASN A 34 -15.32 3.42 -10.01
CA ASN A 34 -15.82 3.08 -8.67
C ASN A 34 -14.93 2.05 -7.97
N SER A 35 -14.46 1.02 -8.70
CA SER A 35 -13.57 0.00 -8.15
C SER A 35 -12.24 0.60 -7.68
N LEU A 36 -11.64 1.46 -8.49
CA LEU A 36 -10.39 2.14 -8.17
C LEU A 36 -10.57 3.13 -7.01
N PHE A 37 -11.69 3.88 -6.97
CA PHE A 37 -11.97 4.78 -5.86
C PHE A 37 -12.05 4.06 -4.51
N VAL A 38 -12.72 2.90 -4.46
CA VAL A 38 -12.76 2.06 -3.26
C VAL A 38 -11.35 1.60 -2.87
N MET A 39 -10.53 1.19 -3.84
CA MET A 39 -9.15 0.78 -3.57
C MET A 39 -8.28 1.93 -3.05
N MET A 40 -8.50 3.16 -3.53
CA MET A 40 -7.82 4.36 -3.04
C MET A 40 -8.18 4.61 -1.57
N HIS A 41 -9.46 4.54 -1.21
CA HIS A 41 -9.91 4.63 0.18
C HIS A 41 -9.30 3.53 1.05
N ASP A 42 -9.24 2.28 0.56
CA ASP A 42 -8.59 1.19 1.31
C ASP A 42 -7.11 1.47 1.57
N CYS A 43 -6.38 2.09 0.63
CA CYS A 43 -4.99 2.48 0.85
C CYS A 43 -4.86 3.50 2.00
N GLU A 44 -5.82 4.42 2.14
CA GLU A 44 -5.88 5.33 3.30
C GLU A 44 -6.10 4.57 4.62
N VAL A 45 -7.03 3.62 4.62
CA VAL A 45 -7.27 2.75 5.79
C VAL A 45 -6.01 1.95 6.15
N HIS A 46 -5.30 1.41 5.16
CA HIS A 46 -4.06 0.67 5.39
C HIS A 46 -2.98 1.56 6.03
N ARG A 47 -2.85 2.81 5.59
CA ARG A 47 -1.92 3.78 6.20
C ARG A 47 -2.25 4.02 7.66
N ILE A 48 -3.53 4.19 8.00
CA ILE A 48 -3.98 4.32 9.40
C ILE A 48 -3.66 3.06 10.22
N MET A 49 -3.87 1.87 9.65
CA MET A 49 -3.51 0.60 10.32
C MET A 49 -2.00 0.52 10.61
N ILE A 50 -1.15 0.99 9.69
CA ILE A 50 0.30 1.06 9.90
C ILE A 50 0.65 2.06 11.00
N GLU A 51 0.05 3.25 11.00
CA GLU A 51 0.22 4.24 12.06
C GLU A 51 -0.18 3.68 13.43
N ASP A 52 -1.27 2.94 13.49
CA ASP A 52 -1.73 2.29 14.71
C ASP A 52 -0.75 1.24 15.25
N ILE A 53 -0.02 0.54 14.39
CA ILE A 53 1.08 -0.33 14.79
C ILE A 53 2.25 0.52 15.33
N VAL A 54 2.66 1.55 14.61
CA VAL A 54 3.78 2.43 14.98
C VAL A 54 3.53 3.08 16.35
N LYS A 55 2.29 3.51 16.60
CA LYS A 55 1.84 4.03 17.90
C LYS A 55 1.97 2.98 19.00
N SER A 56 1.55 1.74 18.73
CA SER A 56 1.67 0.62 19.68
C SER A 56 3.13 0.24 19.97
N LEU A 57 4.05 0.51 19.04
CA LEU A 57 5.49 0.37 19.24
C LEU A 57 6.11 1.53 20.05
N GLY A 58 5.31 2.54 20.45
CA GLY A 58 5.74 3.66 21.27
C GLY A 58 6.34 4.84 20.50
N PHE A 59 6.13 4.91 19.19
CA PHE A 59 6.65 5.98 18.34
C PHE A 59 5.58 7.05 18.09
N ASP A 60 6.05 8.29 17.94
CA ASP A 60 5.22 9.42 17.55
C ASP A 60 4.82 9.35 16.07
N ILE A 61 3.54 9.62 15.78
CA ILE A 61 2.95 9.44 14.45
C ILE A 61 3.29 10.59 13.52
N GLU A 62 3.35 11.83 14.02
CA GLU A 62 3.68 12.99 13.18
C GLU A 62 5.10 12.87 12.64
N ASN A 63 6.06 12.56 13.52
CA ASN A 63 7.44 12.31 13.14
C ASN A 63 7.57 11.10 12.21
N PHE A 64 6.79 10.05 12.43
CA PHE A 64 6.77 8.87 11.57
C PHE A 64 6.30 9.18 10.14
N ARG A 65 5.22 9.95 9.99
CA ARG A 65 4.70 10.37 8.67
C ARG A 65 5.75 11.18 7.93
N GLU A 66 6.31 12.19 8.57
CA GLU A 66 7.34 13.05 7.99
C GLU A 66 8.58 12.24 7.56
N TYR A 67 9.04 11.33 8.42
CA TYR A 67 10.12 10.41 8.09
C TYR A 67 9.79 9.55 6.86
N SER A 68 8.58 8.99 6.80
CA SER A 68 8.17 8.08 5.72
C SER A 68 8.21 8.77 4.35
N PHE A 69 7.73 10.00 4.26
CA PHE A 69 7.78 10.77 3.01
C PHE A 69 9.19 11.23 2.62
N LYS A 70 10.05 11.59 3.59
CA LYS A 70 11.43 12.03 3.31
C LYS A 70 12.35 10.89 2.89
N THR A 71 12.15 9.70 3.45
CA THR A 71 13.13 8.60 3.35
C THR A 71 12.81 7.65 2.20
N VAL A 72 11.56 7.61 1.75
CA VAL A 72 11.13 6.74 0.66
C VAL A 72 11.03 7.59 -0.59
N ASN A 73 12.11 7.61 -1.36
CA ASN A 73 12.15 8.28 -2.65
C ASN A 73 11.33 7.44 -3.65
N ILE A 74 10.01 7.58 -3.61
CA ILE A 74 9.11 6.98 -4.59
C ILE A 74 9.34 7.75 -5.88
N ARG A 75 10.16 7.20 -6.77
CA ARG A 75 10.21 7.68 -8.15
C ARG A 75 8.84 7.39 -8.75
N ARG A 76 8.06 8.46 -8.98
CA ARG A 76 6.84 8.39 -9.78
C ARG A 76 7.18 7.78 -11.13
N TYR A 77 6.32 6.90 -11.63
CA TYR A 77 6.49 6.39 -12.98
C TYR A 77 6.18 7.53 -13.96
N GLU A 78 7.22 8.06 -14.61
CA GLU A 78 7.04 8.97 -15.74
C GLU A 78 6.76 8.10 -16.97
N ALA A 79 5.48 7.94 -17.31
CA ALA A 79 5.09 7.31 -18.55
C ALA A 79 5.61 8.14 -19.74
N GLU A 80 6.50 7.59 -20.55
CA GLU A 80 6.85 8.18 -21.84
C GLU A 80 5.67 7.97 -22.81
N GLY A 81 4.96 9.06 -23.14
CA GLY A 81 3.86 9.07 -24.11
C GLY A 81 2.47 9.29 -23.49
N GLU A 82 1.43 9.03 -24.28
CA GLU A 82 0.02 9.19 -23.88
C GLU A 82 -0.33 8.17 -22.79
N LYS A 83 -0.90 8.66 -21.68
CA LYS A 83 -1.29 7.81 -20.54
C LYS A 83 -2.57 7.07 -20.88
N ASP A 84 -2.42 5.76 -21.09
CA ASP A 84 -3.52 4.81 -21.31
C ASP A 84 -3.90 4.16 -19.97
N VAL A 85 -5.20 4.08 -19.68
CA VAL A 85 -5.79 3.42 -18.50
C VAL A 85 -5.22 2.02 -18.31
N SER A 86 -5.02 1.24 -19.38
CA SER A 86 -4.46 -0.11 -19.29
C SER A 86 -3.02 -0.15 -18.76
N LYS A 87 -2.21 0.86 -19.12
CA LYS A 87 -0.84 0.99 -18.61
C LYS A 87 -0.84 1.41 -17.15
N LEU A 88 -1.70 2.36 -16.78
CA LEU A 88 -1.85 2.80 -15.39
C LEU A 88 -2.34 1.65 -14.50
N LEU A 89 -3.35 0.90 -14.93
CA LEU A 89 -3.81 -0.31 -14.23
C LEU A 89 -2.70 -1.36 -14.06
N SER A 90 -1.86 -1.54 -15.09
CA SER A 90 -0.71 -2.45 -15.01
C SER A 90 0.34 -1.99 -14.00
N GLU A 91 0.57 -0.68 -13.90
CA GLU A 91 1.47 -0.07 -12.93
C GLU A 91 0.93 -0.16 -11.51
N ILE A 92 -0.37 0.15 -11.31
CA ILE A 92 -1.07 -0.05 -10.03
C ILE A 92 -0.97 -1.52 -9.61
N HIS A 93 -1.19 -2.46 -10.53
CA HIS A 93 -1.04 -3.90 -10.24
C HIS A 93 0.36 -4.26 -9.78
N ARG A 94 1.41 -3.72 -10.44
CA ARG A 94 2.81 -3.92 -10.06
C ARG A 94 3.07 -3.44 -8.63
N TRP A 95 2.57 -2.25 -8.28
CA TRP A 95 2.69 -1.71 -6.93
C TRP A 95 1.95 -2.53 -5.88
N VAL A 96 0.68 -2.87 -6.13
CA VAL A 96 -0.14 -3.67 -5.21
C VAL A 96 0.50 -5.03 -4.95
N GLU A 97 0.96 -5.73 -5.98
CA GLU A 97 1.63 -7.02 -5.84
C GLU A 97 2.98 -6.88 -5.10
N GLY A 98 3.74 -5.82 -5.40
CA GLY A 98 4.98 -5.50 -4.70
C GLY A 98 4.78 -5.29 -3.20
N ILE A 99 3.77 -4.50 -2.82
CA ILE A 99 3.44 -4.22 -1.42
C ILE A 99 2.87 -5.45 -0.71
N ARG A 100 2.04 -6.26 -1.38
CA ARG A 100 1.56 -7.55 -0.84
C ARG A 100 2.73 -8.47 -0.48
N ARG A 101 3.72 -8.60 -1.37
CA ARG A 101 4.95 -9.38 -1.11
C ARG A 101 5.76 -8.76 0.02
N TYR A 102 5.87 -7.43 0.05
CA TYR A 102 6.57 -6.73 1.12
C TYR A 102 5.96 -7.04 2.50
N TYR A 103 4.62 -7.01 2.63
CA TYR A 103 3.95 -7.42 3.86
C TYR A 103 4.21 -8.87 4.24
N ALA A 104 4.20 -9.79 3.26
CA ALA A 104 4.52 -11.20 3.50
C ALA A 104 5.95 -11.39 4.03
N HIS A 105 6.92 -10.65 3.48
CA HIS A 105 8.30 -10.69 3.97
C HIS A 105 8.43 -10.06 5.35
N LEU A 106 7.74 -8.94 5.60
CA LEU A 106 7.75 -8.29 6.90
C LEU A 106 7.14 -9.19 7.98
N LEU A 107 6.05 -9.90 7.69
CA LEU A 107 5.41 -10.83 8.62
C LEU A 107 6.34 -11.97 9.06
N ASN A 108 7.21 -12.43 8.16
CA ASN A 108 8.19 -13.49 8.40
C ASN A 108 9.54 -12.97 8.93
N PHE A 109 9.66 -11.66 9.14
CA PHE A 109 10.90 -11.08 9.66
C PHE A 109 11.09 -11.48 11.13
N ASP A 110 12.33 -11.74 11.54
CA ASP A 110 12.63 -12.03 12.93
C ASP A 110 12.55 -10.74 13.78
N PHE A 111 11.54 -10.70 14.65
CA PHE A 111 11.31 -9.59 15.56
C PHE A 111 11.89 -9.84 16.96
N SER A 112 12.63 -10.91 17.20
CA SER A 112 13.16 -11.29 18.52
C SER A 112 13.88 -10.13 19.22
N GLU A 113 14.75 -9.40 18.52
CA GLU A 113 15.47 -8.23 19.05
C GLU A 113 14.58 -7.01 19.30
N VAL A 114 13.48 -6.88 18.55
CA VAL A 114 12.50 -5.81 18.75
C VAL A 114 11.60 -6.15 19.94
N ALA A 115 11.15 -7.40 20.05
CA ALA A 115 10.32 -7.92 21.13
C ALA A 115 10.99 -7.77 22.51
N LYS A 116 12.32 -7.81 22.59
CA LYS A 116 13.05 -7.48 23.83
C LYS A 116 12.84 -6.03 24.31
N LYS A 117 12.41 -5.12 23.44
CA LYS A 117 12.31 -3.67 23.67
C LYS A 117 10.88 -3.13 23.62
N VAL A 118 9.92 -3.94 23.17
CA VAL A 118 8.51 -3.57 23.07
C VAL A 118 7.65 -4.63 23.74
N ARG A 119 6.42 -4.26 24.13
CA ARG A 119 5.49 -5.24 24.71
C ARG A 119 5.11 -6.30 23.67
N ASP A 120 4.98 -7.56 24.10
CA ASP A 120 4.58 -8.68 23.24
C ASP A 120 3.25 -8.40 22.51
N GLU A 121 2.33 -7.70 23.17
CA GLU A 121 1.06 -7.22 22.61
C GLU A 121 1.24 -6.40 21.33
N ALA A 122 2.28 -5.56 21.27
CA ALA A 122 2.57 -4.75 20.09
C ALA A 122 3.08 -5.60 18.92
N ILE A 123 3.82 -6.67 19.21
CA ILE A 123 4.28 -7.64 18.20
C ILE A 123 3.12 -8.48 17.68
N ILE A 124 2.22 -8.92 18.56
CA ILE A 124 0.99 -9.63 18.16
C ILE A 124 0.15 -8.75 17.24
N LYS A 125 -0.12 -7.51 17.67
CA LYS A 125 -0.86 -6.52 16.86
C LYS A 125 -0.20 -6.31 15.49
N LEU A 126 1.12 -6.11 15.44
CA LEU A 126 1.86 -5.98 14.18
C LEU A 126 1.59 -7.17 13.25
N LYS A 127 1.73 -8.41 13.75
CA LYS A 127 1.56 -9.62 12.93
C LYS A 127 0.13 -9.76 12.43
N ASP A 128 -0.86 -9.48 13.28
CA ASP A 128 -2.27 -9.60 12.89
C ASP A 128 -2.67 -8.52 11.89
N THR A 129 -2.23 -7.28 12.09
CA THR A 129 -2.42 -6.20 11.12
C THR A 129 -1.75 -6.51 9.78
N LEU A 130 -0.52 -7.05 9.77
CA LEU A 130 0.14 -7.45 8.51
C LEU A 130 -0.62 -8.54 7.75
N LYS A 131 -1.20 -9.53 8.44
CA LYS A 131 -2.05 -10.55 7.81
C LYS A 131 -3.29 -9.93 7.18
N GLN A 132 -3.98 -9.03 7.89
CA GLN A 132 -5.16 -8.33 7.37
C GLN A 132 -4.81 -7.49 6.14
N LEU A 133 -3.70 -6.74 6.18
CA LEU A 133 -3.21 -5.96 5.03
C LEU A 133 -2.92 -6.85 3.81
N MET A 134 -2.33 -8.03 4.01
CA MET A 134 -2.11 -8.99 2.92
C MET A 134 -3.42 -9.49 2.31
N GLU A 135 -4.43 -9.82 3.12
CA GLU A 135 -5.74 -10.25 2.64
C GLU A 135 -6.45 -9.15 1.84
N MET A 136 -6.39 -7.90 2.30
CA MET A 136 -6.94 -6.76 1.58
C MET A 136 -6.19 -6.51 0.26
N LYS A 137 -4.86 -6.62 0.24
CA LYS A 137 -4.08 -6.51 -1.00
C LYS A 137 -4.36 -7.64 -1.98
N GLU A 138 -4.64 -8.85 -1.51
CA GLU A 138 -5.07 -9.95 -2.39
C GLU A 138 -6.43 -9.64 -3.06
N LYS A 139 -7.35 -8.96 -2.36
CA LYS A 139 -8.59 -8.47 -2.97
C LYS A 139 -8.30 -7.42 -4.04
N HIS A 140 -7.42 -6.46 -3.77
CA HIS A 140 -6.98 -5.45 -4.75
C HIS A 140 -6.37 -6.08 -6.01
N VAL A 141 -5.52 -7.10 -5.86
CA VAL A 141 -4.95 -7.85 -7.01
C VAL A 141 -6.06 -8.46 -7.87
N LYS A 142 -7.07 -9.07 -7.26
CA LYS A 142 -8.19 -9.67 -7.98
C LYS A 142 -9.03 -8.62 -8.72
N THR A 143 -9.31 -7.49 -8.07
CA THR A 143 -10.02 -6.36 -8.68
C THR A 143 -9.29 -5.86 -9.92
N ILE A 144 -7.98 -5.56 -9.81
CA ILE A 144 -7.23 -5.03 -10.96
C ILE A 144 -7.13 -6.04 -12.10
N LYS A 145 -6.96 -7.34 -11.79
CA LYS A 145 -6.94 -8.39 -12.81
C LYS A 145 -8.26 -8.48 -13.58
N LYS A 146 -9.39 -8.30 -12.89
CA LYS A 146 -10.71 -8.23 -13.53
C LYS A 146 -10.81 -7.01 -14.45
N LEU A 147 -10.44 -5.82 -13.96
CA LEU A 147 -10.46 -4.61 -14.79
C LEU A 147 -9.57 -4.76 -16.04
N LEU A 148 -8.37 -5.34 -15.90
CA LEU A 148 -7.47 -5.61 -17.04
C LEU A 148 -8.01 -6.64 -18.03
N SER A 149 -8.88 -7.57 -17.61
CA SER A 149 -9.49 -8.55 -18.52
C SER A 149 -10.68 -7.98 -19.30
N ASP A 150 -11.39 -7.01 -18.73
CA ASP A 150 -12.68 -6.55 -19.24
C ASP A 150 -12.55 -5.52 -20.39
N LYS A 151 -11.32 -5.03 -20.67
CA LYS A 151 -10.85 -4.33 -21.90
C LYS A 151 -11.87 -3.47 -22.70
N ASN A 152 -12.71 -2.70 -22.03
CA ASN A 152 -13.57 -1.68 -22.67
C ASN A 152 -13.13 -0.27 -22.27
N PHE A 153 -11.84 0.04 -22.38
CA PHE A 153 -11.30 1.37 -22.05
C PHE A 153 -11.20 2.28 -23.30
N GLU A 154 -12.13 2.13 -24.26
CA GLU A 154 -12.23 2.99 -25.45
C GLU A 154 -13.03 4.27 -25.16
#